data_AF-A0A971RVB7-F1
#
_entry.id   AF-A0A971RVB7-F1
#
_cell.length_a   1.000
_cell.length_b   1.000
_cell.length_c   1.000
_cell.angle_alpha   90.00
_cell.angle_beta   90.00
_cell.angle_gamma   90.00
#
_symmetry.space_group_name_H-M   'P 1'
#
loop_
_entity.id
_entity.type
_entity.pdbx_description
1 polymer ?
#
loop_
_entity_poly.entity_id
_entity_poly.type
_entity_poly.pdbx_seq_one_letter_code
_entity_poly.pdbx_strand_id
1 'polypeptide(L)' 'MTSEQLAGLHLQEALALLEARGVHPQVIISSPPRPPQHAGGRRLRVVRYEEGQLLCSAFRDAPPEEA' A
#
# COMPACT_ATOMS: atom_id res chain seq x y z
N MET A 1 7.10 -15.05 5.75
CA MET A 1 6.29 -14.38 4.72
C MET A 1 7.26 -13.54 3.91
N THR A 2 7.41 -13.79 2.61
CA THR A 2 8.37 -13.05 1.80
C THR A 2 7.74 -11.73 1.33
N SER A 3 8.57 -10.72 1.06
CA SER A 3 8.12 -9.41 0.54
C SER A 3 7.21 -9.54 -0.68
N GLU A 4 7.37 -10.61 -1.46
CA GLU A 4 6.59 -10.92 -2.66
C GLU A 4 5.11 -11.25 -2.36
N GLN A 5 4.80 -11.81 -1.18
CA GLN A 5 3.43 -12.21 -0.83
C GLN A 5 2.56 -11.02 -0.41
N LEU A 6 3.18 -9.91 0.01
CA LEU A 6 2.49 -8.70 0.44
C LEU A 6 2.48 -7.63 -0.63
N ALA A 7 3.50 -7.59 -1.50
CA ALA A 7 3.60 -6.63 -2.59
C ALA A 7 2.36 -6.68 -3.50
N GLY A 8 1.82 -5.51 -3.83
CA GLY A 8 0.62 -5.36 -4.66
C GLY A 8 -0.71 -5.49 -3.90
N LEU A 9 -0.74 -6.00 -2.67
CA LEU A 9 -1.96 -6.00 -1.87
C LEU A 9 -2.36 -4.59 -1.46
N HIS A 10 -3.66 -4.38 -1.20
CA HIS A 10 -4.09 -3.18 -0.51
C HIS A 10 -3.54 -3.18 0.92
N LEU A 11 -3.23 -1.99 1.44
CA LEU A 11 -2.71 -1.84 2.80
C LEU A 11 -3.59 -2.58 3.83
N GLN A 12 -4.91 -2.48 3.74
CA GLN A 12 -5.82 -3.16 4.67
C GLN A 12 -5.71 -4.69 4.62
N GLU A 13 -5.59 -5.26 3.42
CA GLU A 13 -5.44 -6.71 3.24
C GLU A 13 -4.09 -7.19 3.79
N ALA A 14 -3.03 -6.45 3.52
CA ALA A 14 -1.70 -6.74 4.03
C ALA A 14 -1.63 -6.67 5.57
N LEU A 15 -2.29 -5.68 6.17
CA LEU A 15 -2.38 -5.56 7.62
C LEU A 15 -3.16 -6.73 8.24
N ALA A 16 -4.31 -7.10 7.67
CA ALA A 16 -5.11 -8.23 8.16
C ALA A 16 -4.31 -9.55 8.13
N LEU A 17 -3.53 -9.78 7.07
CA LEU A 17 -2.68 -10.98 6.96
C LEU A 17 -1.53 -11.01 7.97
N LEU A 18 -1.00 -9.84 8.34
CA LEU A 18 0.06 -9.71 9.33
C LEU A 18 -0.50 -9.81 10.76
N GLU A 19 -1.66 -9.22 11.02
CA GLU A 19 -2.37 -9.28 12.30
C GLU A 19 -2.81 -10.71 12.63
N ALA A 20 -3.31 -11.47 11.65
CA ALA A 20 -3.63 -12.89 11.82
C ALA A 20 -2.42 -13.76 12.23
N ARG A 21 -1.21 -13.21 12.14
CA ARG A 21 0.06 -13.83 12.54
C ARG A 21 0.71 -13.16 13.76
N GLY A 22 0.03 -12.19 14.39
CA GLY A 22 0.55 -11.42 15.51
C GLY A 22 1.68 -10.45 15.14
N VAL A 23 1.79 -10.09 13.85
CA VAL A 23 2.80 -9.14 13.36
C VAL A 23 2.15 -7.77 13.19
N HIS A 24 2.71 -6.75 13.85
CA HIS A 24 2.26 -5.37 13.76
C HIS A 24 3.32 -4.54 13.04
N PRO A 25 3.22 -4.39 11.71
CA PRO A 25 4.24 -3.68 10.96
C PRO A 25 4.13 -2.16 11.15
N GLN A 26 5.27 -1.48 11.05
CA GLN A 26 5.30 -0.03 10.88
C GLN A 26 4.93 0.30 9.43
N VAL A 27 3.89 1.10 9.23
CA VAL A 27 3.47 1.52 7.88
C VAL A 27 4.17 2.81 7.49
N ILE A 28 4.93 2.76 6.40
CA ILE A 28 5.60 3.93 5.81
C ILE A 28 4.89 4.27 4.51
N ILE A 29 4.27 5.44 4.44
CA ILE A 29 3.59 5.90 3.23
C ILE A 29 4.56 6.80 2.46
N SER A 30 5.08 6.30 1.34
CA SER A 30 5.86 7.11 0.41
C SER A 30 4.90 7.78 -0.57
N SER A 31 4.60 9.04 -0.31
CA SER A 31 3.86 9.90 -1.24
C SER A 31 4.75 11.05 -1.66
N PRO A 32 5.17 11.15 -2.93
CA PRO A 32 5.76 12.40 -3.42
C PRO A 32 4.72 13.53 -3.28
N PRO A 33 5.15 14.79 -3.04
CA PRO A 33 4.24 15.93 -2.98
C PRO A 33 3.50 16.01 -4.32
N ARG A 34 2.17 15.85 -4.30
CA ARG A 34 1.35 15.82 -5.52
C ARG A 34 0.41 17.01 -5.59
N PRO A 35 0.17 17.55 -6.81
CA PRO A 35 -0.81 18.60 -7.02
C PRO A 35 -2.19 18.14 -6.51
N PRO A 36 -2.95 19.02 -5.82
CA PRO A 36 -4.23 18.68 -5.19
C PRO A 36 -5.30 18.16 -6.17
N GLN A 37 -5.17 18.46 -7.46
CA GLN A 37 -6.09 18.04 -8.53
C GLN A 37 -6.10 16.53 -8.81
N HIS A 38 -5.21 15.73 -8.20
CA HIS A 38 -5.08 14.30 -8.50
C HIS A 38 -5.20 13.38 -7.28
N ALA A 39 -5.84 13.86 -6.20
CA ALA A 39 -6.04 13.08 -4.98
C ALA A 39 -7.21 12.08 -5.07
N GLY A 40 -8.21 12.33 -5.92
CA GLY A 40 -9.36 11.43 -6.10
C GLY A 40 -8.99 10.09 -6.75
N GLY A 41 -9.54 8.99 -6.20
CA GLY A 41 -9.51 7.66 -6.83
C GLY A 41 -8.22 6.83 -6.64
N ARG A 42 -7.40 7.13 -5.63
CA ARG A 42 -6.16 6.38 -5.36
C ARG A 42 -6.23 5.58 -4.06
N ARG A 43 -5.81 4.32 -4.10
CA ARG A 43 -5.71 3.44 -2.91
C ARG A 43 -4.25 3.12 -2.61
N LEU A 44 -3.96 2.91 -1.32
CA LEU A 44 -2.62 2.52 -0.86
C LEU A 44 -2.39 1.03 -1.15
N ARG A 45 -1.29 0.72 -1.82
CA ARG A 45 -0.83 -0.65 -2.06
C ARG A 45 0.59 -0.83 -1.53
N VAL A 46 0.87 -2.04 -1.07
CA VAL A 46 2.18 -2.40 -0.55
C VAL A 46 3.17 -2.52 -1.71
N VAL A 47 4.31 -1.87 -1.57
CA VAL A 47 5.43 -1.93 -2.51
C VAL A 47 6.51 -2.87 -2.00
N ARG A 48 6.78 -2.84 -0.69
CA ARG A 48 7.82 -3.64 -0.05
C ARG A 48 7.44 -3.95 1.40
N TYR A 49 7.81 -5.13 1.86
CA TYR A 49 7.77 -5.49 3.28
C TYR A 49 9.14 -6.03 3.71
N GLU A 50 9.79 -5.35 4.64
CA GLU A 50 11.12 -5.70 5.12
C GLU A 50 11.30 -5.24 6.56
N GLU A 51 11.93 -6.06 7.42
CA GLU A 51 12.24 -5.71 8.82
C GLU A 51 11.05 -5.18 9.63
N GLY A 52 9.84 -5.69 9.37
CA GLY A 52 8.63 -5.22 10.06
C GLY A 52 8.13 -3.87 9.55
N GLN A 53 8.71 -3.32 8.49
CA GLN A 53 8.27 -2.11 7.83
C GLN A 53 7.52 -2.43 6.54
N LEU A 54 6.39 -1.77 6.36
CA LEU A 54 5.49 -1.96 5.24
C LEU A 54 5.41 -0.67 4.46
N LEU A 55 6.14 -0.64 3.34
CA LEU A 55 6.22 0.51 2.45
C LEU A 55 5.01 0.51 1.53
N CYS A 56 4.21 1.58 1.61
CA CYS A 56 3.01 1.77 0.82
C CYS A 56 3.16 2.96 -0.14
N SER A 57 2.54 2.85 -1.31
CA SER A 57 2.38 3.95 -2.24
C SER A 57 0.94 4.01 -2.75
N ALA A 58 0.51 5.21 -3.13
CA ALA A 58 -0.84 5.45 -3.65
C ALA A 58 -0.88 5.21 -5.18
N PHE A 59 -1.70 4.24 -5.59
CA PHE A 59 -1.95 3.86 -6.98
C PHE A 59 -3.38 4.23 -7.39
N ARG A 60 -3.61 4.55 -8.67
CA ARG A 60 -4.98 4.64 -9.21
C ARG A 60 -5.46 3.23 -9.50
N ASP A 61 -6.63 2.88 -8.99
CA ASP A 61 -7.30 1.62 -9.36
C ASP A 61 -8.27 1.79 -10.54
N ALA A 62 -8.50 3.02 -11.00
CA ALA A 62 -9.33 3.30 -12.17
C ALA A 62 -8.51 3.20 -13.48
N PRO A 63 -9.07 2.56 -14.54
CA PRO A 63 -8.49 2.64 -15.87
C PRO A 63 -8.48 4.09 -16.35
N PRO A 64 -7.53 4.48 -17.23
CA PRO A 64 -7.40 5.85 -17.70
C PRO A 64 -8.64 6.41 -18.41
N GLU A 65 -9.56 5.53 -18.84
CA GLU A 65 -10.80 5.87 -19.55
C GLU A 65 -11.92 6.43 -18.64
N GLU A 66 -11.76 6.41 -17.31
CA GLU A 66 -12.77 6.90 -16.34
C GLU A 66 -12.40 8.24 -15.66
N ALA A 67 -11.42 9.00 -16.19
CA ALA A 67 -10.89 10.23 -15.59
C ALA A 67 -11.36 11.53 -16.25
#